data_AF-A0A928U5F2-F1
#
_entry.id   AF-A0A928U5F2-F1
#
_cell.length_a   1.000
_cell.length_b   1.000
_cell.length_c   1.000
_cell.angle_alpha   90.00
_cell.angle_beta   90.00
_cell.angle_gamma   90.00
#
_symmetry.space_group_name_H-M   'P 1'
#
loop_
_entity.id
_entity.type
_entity.pdbx_description
1 polymer ?
#
loop_
_entity_poly.entity_id
_entity_poly.type
_entity_poly.pdbx_seq_one_letter_code
_entity_poly.pdbx_strand_id
1 'polypeptide(L)'
;MVARFHANAQIQSVELLLQEQVPLQLPDRRLPQPEESDGQLRPTAVSFDPWPVPTDTPLPLVHYLSNGRFHTLITNAGSGYSSRDEVALTRW
;
A
#
# COMPACT_ATOMS: atom_id res chain seq x y z
N MET A 1 13.20 -19.85 -14.40
CA MET A 1 13.98 -18.94 -13.51
C MET A 1 13.10 -17.83 -12.94
N VAL A 2 12.31 -17.13 -13.76
CA VAL A 2 11.33 -16.11 -13.34
C VAL A 2 10.31 -16.64 -12.32
N ALA A 3 9.69 -17.80 -12.58
CA ALA A 3 8.73 -18.40 -11.65
C ALA A 3 9.28 -18.67 -10.23
N ARG A 4 10.58 -18.96 -10.10
CA ARG A 4 11.23 -19.17 -8.79
C ARG A 4 11.41 -17.86 -8.02
N PHE A 5 11.58 -16.76 -8.73
CA PHE A 5 11.73 -15.42 -8.14
C PHE A 5 10.39 -14.93 -7.56
N HIS A 6 9.29 -15.05 -8.32
CA HIS A 6 7.94 -14.69 -7.88
C HIS A 6 7.35 -15.64 -6.82
N ALA A 7 7.94 -16.82 -6.60
CA ALA A 7 7.52 -17.77 -5.57
C ALA A 7 8.10 -17.47 -4.17
N ASN A 8 9.01 -16.50 -4.04
CA ASN A 8 9.58 -16.12 -2.75
C ASN A 8 8.61 -15.20 -1.99
N ALA A 9 8.27 -15.54 -0.73
CA ALA A 9 7.32 -14.77 0.09
C ALA A 9 7.72 -13.29 0.29
N GLN A 10 9.02 -12.99 0.37
CA GLN A 10 9.50 -11.61 0.48
C GLN A 10 9.22 -10.84 -0.82
N ILE A 11 9.40 -11.49 -1.98
CA ILE A 11 9.12 -10.89 -3.29
C ILE A 11 7.62 -10.70 -3.49
N GLN A 12 6.81 -11.67 -3.09
CA GLN A 12 5.34 -11.58 -3.16
C GLN A 12 4.80 -10.39 -2.35
N SER A 13 5.39 -10.09 -1.19
CA SER A 13 4.98 -8.96 -0.35
C SER A 13 5.17 -7.59 -1.02
N VAL A 14 6.07 -7.49 -2.01
CA VAL A 14 6.42 -6.25 -2.72
C VAL A 14 6.17 -6.34 -4.22
N GLU A 15 5.42 -7.33 -4.69
CA GLU A 15 5.30 -7.66 -6.11
C GLU A 15 4.64 -6.54 -6.94
N LEU A 16 3.77 -5.75 -6.31
CA LEU A 16 3.16 -4.57 -6.94
C LEU A 16 4.18 -3.46 -7.23
N LEU A 17 5.22 -3.31 -6.41
CA LEU A 17 6.27 -2.30 -6.64
C LEU A 17 7.13 -2.66 -7.85
N LEU A 18 7.25 -3.95 -8.18
CA LEU A 18 7.95 -4.39 -9.40
C LEU A 18 7.20 -4.02 -10.68
N GLN A 19 5.90 -3.70 -10.57
CA GLN A 19 5.03 -3.31 -11.68
C GLN A 19 4.86 -1.78 -11.79
N GLU A 20 5.42 -1.03 -10.83
CA GLU A 20 5.34 0.43 -10.85
C GLU A 20 6.19 0.99 -12.00
N GLN A 21 5.56 1.74 -12.90
CA GLN A 21 6.28 2.39 -13.99
C GLN A 21 7.09 3.55 -13.44
N VAL A 22 8.35 3.65 -13.87
CA VAL A 22 9.18 4.82 -13.56
C VAL A 22 8.47 6.06 -14.13
N PRO A 23 8.14 7.07 -13.31
CA PRO A 23 7.48 8.27 -13.81
C PRO A 23 8.37 8.97 -14.84
N LEU A 24 7.85 9.10 -16.05
CA LEU A 24 8.54 9.73 -17.19
C LEU A 24 8.71 11.25 -17.02
N GLN A 25 8.00 11.86 -16.06
CA GLN A 25 8.08 13.28 -15.74
C GLN A 25 8.54 13.45 -14.30
N LEU A 26 9.84 13.36 -14.08
CA LEU A 26 10.44 13.87 -12.86
C LEU A 26 10.62 15.39 -13.03
N PRO A 27 10.15 16.24 -12.09
CA PRO A 27 10.71 17.58 -11.97
C PRO A 27 12.24 17.45 -11.88
N ASP A 28 12.99 18.41 -12.42
CA ASP A 28 14.46 18.52 -12.27
C ASP A 28 14.83 18.69 -10.78
N ARG A 29 14.63 17.64 -10.00
CA ARG A 29 15.15 17.52 -8.65
C ARG A 29 16.48 16.85 -8.85
N ARG A 30 17.55 17.64 -8.87
CA ARG A 30 18.91 17.15 -8.61
C ARG A 30 18.83 16.30 -7.34
N LEU A 31 18.81 14.98 -7.50
CA LEU A 31 19.05 14.07 -6.40
C LEU A 31 20.48 14.39 -5.94
N PRO A 32 20.68 14.82 -4.69
CA PRO A 32 22.04 14.92 -4.18
C PRO A 32 22.67 13.54 -4.36
N GLN A 33 23.81 13.51 -5.05
CA GLN A 33 24.63 12.33 -5.16
C GLN A 33 24.84 11.77 -3.75
N PRO A 34 24.68 10.45 -3.52
CA PRO A 34 24.88 9.93 -2.18
C PRO A 34 26.35 10.14 -1.84
N GLU A 35 26.62 11.17 -1.03
CA GLU A 35 27.87 11.29 -0.30
C GLU A 35 28.01 9.97 0.47
N GLU A 36 29.04 9.18 0.17
CA GLU A 36 29.40 7.99 0.94
C GLU A 36 29.62 8.43 2.39
N SER A 37 28.54 8.42 3.16
CA SER A 37 28.53 8.86 4.52
C SER A 37 29.04 7.72 5.37
N ASP A 38 30.29 7.83 5.80
CA ASP A 38 30.90 6.98 6.85
C ASP A 38 30.31 7.32 8.24
N GLY A 39 28.99 7.48 8.28
CA GLY A 39 28.23 8.03 9.39
C GLY A 39 27.17 7.03 9.79
N GLN A 40 27.34 6.47 11.00
CA GLN A 40 26.31 5.77 11.77
C GLN A 40 24.91 6.18 11.33
N LEU A 41 24.18 5.24 10.74
CA LEU A 41 22.75 5.35 10.45
C LEU A 41 22.04 5.61 11.78
N ARG A 42 21.94 6.87 12.18
CA ARG A 42 20.97 7.29 13.18
C ARG A 42 19.62 6.96 12.56
N PRO A 43 18.75 6.18 13.21
CA PRO A 43 17.39 6.02 12.74
C PRO A 43 16.79 7.42 12.68
N THR A 44 16.63 7.97 11.47
CA THR A 44 15.75 9.10 11.27
C THR A 44 14.40 8.60 11.76
N ALA A 45 13.92 9.12 12.88
CA ALA A 45 12.59 8.82 13.37
C ALA A 45 11.62 9.32 12.29
N VAL A 46 11.20 8.41 11.42
CA VAL A 46 10.14 8.67 10.45
C VAL A 46 8.89 8.84 11.28
N SER A 47 8.39 10.07 11.38
CA SER A 47 7.07 10.31 11.98
C SER A 47 6.03 9.69 11.05
N PHE A 48 5.45 8.57 11.47
CA PHE A 48 4.26 8.03 10.84
C PHE A 48 3.05 8.72 11.46
N ASP A 49 2.88 9.99 11.15
CA ASP A 49 1.64 10.69 11.50
C ASP A 49 0.51 10.04 10.69
N PRO A 50 -0.53 9.49 11.35
CA PRO A 50 -1.64 8.89 10.64
C PRO A 50 -2.30 9.94 9.75
N TRP A 51 -2.70 9.56 8.53
CA TRP A 51 -3.55 10.41 7.72
C TRP A 51 -4.88 10.63 8.46
N PRO A 52 -5.29 11.89 8.74
CA PRO A 52 -6.56 12.15 9.39
C PRO A 52 -7.72 11.87 8.43
N VAL A 53 -8.52 10.85 8.72
CA VAL A 53 -9.72 10.51 7.95
C VAL A 53 -10.96 10.99 8.72
N PRO A 54 -11.81 11.86 8.15
CA PRO A 54 -13.05 12.28 8.80
C PRO A 54 -14.01 11.09 8.88
N THR A 55 -14.59 10.82 10.05
CA THR A 55 -15.53 9.71 10.28
C THR A 55 -16.99 10.13 10.19
N ASP A 56 -17.29 11.41 10.44
CA ASP A 56 -18.63 11.99 10.36
C ASP A 56 -18.79 12.76 9.05
N THR A 57 -19.27 12.07 8.02
CA THR A 57 -19.47 12.62 6.68
C THR A 57 -20.92 12.37 6.22
N PRO A 58 -21.56 13.29 5.48
CA PRO A 58 -22.95 13.10 5.03
C PRO A 58 -23.17 11.85 4.17
N LEU A 59 -22.12 11.42 3.46
CA LEU A 59 -22.05 10.16 2.74
C LEU A 59 -20.78 9.42 3.19
N PRO A 60 -20.84 8.11 3.43
CA PRO A 60 -19.65 7.33 3.77
C PRO A 60 -18.62 7.36 2.65
N LEU A 61 -17.37 7.65 2.99
CA LEU A 61 -16.25 7.46 2.07
C LEU A 61 -15.87 5.99 2.10
N VAL A 62 -15.79 5.33 0.94
CA VAL A 62 -15.55 3.89 0.86
C VAL A 62 -14.32 3.57 0.05
N HIS A 63 -13.57 2.56 0.48
CA HIS A 63 -12.55 1.90 -0.32
C HIS A 63 -12.98 0.46 -0.59
N TYR A 64 -12.85 0.03 -1.84
CA TYR A 64 -13.06 -1.35 -2.24
C TYR A 64 -11.70 -1.95 -2.64
N LEU A 65 -11.30 -3.01 -1.95
CA LEU A 65 -10.06 -3.73 -2.21
C LEU A 65 -10.39 -5.14 -2.66
N SER A 66 -9.72 -5.60 -3.72
CA SER A 66 -9.96 -6.89 -4.31
C SER A 66 -8.68 -7.47 -4.90
N ASN A 67 -8.51 -8.78 -4.77
CA ASN A 67 -7.50 -9.54 -5.52
C ASN A 67 -8.13 -10.58 -6.47
N GLY A 68 -9.43 -10.42 -6.77
CA GLY A 68 -10.20 -11.31 -7.64
C GLY A 68 -10.83 -12.52 -6.94
N ARG A 69 -10.35 -12.90 -5.75
CA ARG A 69 -10.95 -13.99 -4.93
C ARG A 69 -11.40 -13.51 -3.57
N PHE A 70 -10.75 -12.49 -3.03
CA PHE A 70 -11.14 -11.83 -1.79
C PHE A 70 -11.53 -10.40 -2.12
N HIS A 71 -12.63 -9.96 -1.53
CA HIS A 71 -13.18 -8.63 -1.69
C HIS A 71 -13.46 -8.05 -0.32
N THR A 72 -13.15 -6.77 -0.13
CA THR A 72 -13.56 -6.04 1.06
C THR A 72 -13.95 -4.62 0.71
N LEU A 73 -15.03 -4.15 1.32
CA LEU A 73 -15.42 -2.76 1.33
C LEU A 73 -15.22 -2.25 2.75
N ILE A 74 -14.49 -1.14 2.90
CA ILE A 74 -14.29 -0.46 4.18
C ILE A 74 -14.70 1.00 4.07
N THR A 75 -15.46 1.46 5.05
CA THR A 75 -15.88 2.86 5.20
C THR A 75 -14.83 3.66 5.98
N ASN A 76 -14.83 4.98 5.84
CA ASN A 76 -14.05 5.90 6.68
C ASN A 76 -14.30 5.77 8.18
N ALA A 77 -15.48 5.27 8.58
CA ALA A 77 -15.81 4.98 9.98
C ALA A 77 -15.36 3.59 10.45
N GLY A 78 -14.70 2.80 9.59
CA GLY A 78 -14.18 1.46 9.92
C GLY A 78 -15.19 0.31 9.79
N SER A 79 -16.44 0.58 9.43
CA SER A 79 -17.45 -0.45 9.12
C SER A 79 -17.32 -0.96 7.67
N GLY A 80 -17.94 -2.10 7.35
CA GLY A 80 -17.94 -2.65 5.99
C GLY A 80 -18.18 -4.15 5.95
N TYR A 81 -17.83 -4.79 4.83
CA TYR A 81 -17.96 -6.25 4.68
C TYR A 81 -16.78 -6.86 3.95
N SER A 82 -16.66 -8.18 4.10
CA SER A 82 -15.68 -8.99 3.39
C SER A 82 -16.34 -10.24 2.81
N SER A 83 -15.96 -10.59 1.59
CA SER A 83 -16.36 -11.83 0.93
C SER A 83 -15.15 -12.53 0.31
N ARG A 84 -15.29 -13.84 0.15
CA ARG A 84 -14.36 -14.66 -0.62
C ARG A 84 -15.13 -15.48 -1.62
N ASP A 85 -14.79 -15.33 -2.90
CA ASP A 85 -15.55 -15.89 -4.02
C ASP A 85 -17.05 -15.50 -3.84
N GLU A 86 -17.98 -16.46 -3.82
CA GLU A 86 -19.42 -16.23 -3.62
C GLU A 86 -19.87 -16.22 -2.13
N VAL A 87 -18.93 -16.31 -1.18
CA VAL A 87 -19.23 -16.47 0.25
C VAL A 87 -18.99 -15.18 1.03
N ALA A 88 -20.03 -14.67 1.68
CA ALA A 88 -19.90 -13.58 2.65
C ALA A 88 -19.23 -14.08 3.94
N LEU A 89 -18.09 -13.49 4.30
CA LEU A 89 -17.37 -13.81 5.54
C LEU A 89 -17.86 -12.97 6.71
N THR A 90 -18.26 -11.72 6.43
CA THR A 90 -18.90 -10.84 7.39
C THR A 90 -20.17 -10.25 6.79
N ARG A 91 -21.15 -9.98 7.64
CA ARG A 91 -22.30 -9.16 7.29
C ARG A 91 -21.95 -7.68 7.48
N TRP A 92 -22.54 -6.82 6.66
CA TRP A 92 -22.56 -5.38 6.91
C TRP A 92 -23.78 -5.05 7.77
#